data_AF-K5Y978-F1
#
_entry.id   AF-K5Y978-F1
#
_cell.length_a   1.000
_cell.length_b   1.000
_cell.length_c   1.000
_cell.angle_alpha   90.00
_cell.angle_beta   90.00
_cell.angle_gamma   90.00
#
_symmetry.space_group_name_H-M   'P 1'
#
loop_
_entity.id
_entity.type
_entity.pdbx_description
1 polymer ?
#
loop_
_entity_poly.entity_id
_entity_poly.type
_entity_poly.pdbx_seq_one_letter_code
_entity_poly.pdbx_strand_id
1 'polypeptide(L)'
;MKKFQILIAFLWLSVCLAGAVESKIQLVHGPYLQNLGPDEVTIVWLSDKPSVGWVELAPDDDTNFYATERPKYYDARNGVKNTSTIHTVKIKGLKPGTNYRYRVFVQEVLSHIGHKIIYGNYASTDGNSLA
;
A
#
# COMPACT_ATOMS: atom_id res chain seq x y z
N MET A 1 -38.59 -23.45 -26.84
CA MET A 1 -38.67 -22.95 -25.45
C MET A 1 -37.49 -23.38 -24.57
N LYS A 2 -37.19 -24.68 -24.44
CA LYS A 2 -36.07 -25.17 -23.60
C LYS A 2 -34.68 -24.57 -23.95
N LYS A 3 -34.38 -24.42 -25.25
CA LYS A 3 -33.11 -23.80 -25.71
C LYS A 3 -32.98 -22.31 -25.33
N PHE A 4 -34.10 -21.58 -25.28
CA PHE A 4 -34.15 -20.17 -24.86
C PHE A 4 -33.99 -20.03 -23.34
N GLN A 5 -34.58 -20.95 -22.56
CA GLN A 5 -34.38 -21.02 -21.11
C GLN A 5 -32.93 -21.34 -20.73
N ILE A 6 -32.25 -22.22 -21.47
CA ILE A 6 -30.83 -22.51 -21.28
C ILE A 6 -29.99 -21.26 -21.56
N LEU A 7 -30.29 -20.52 -22.63
CA LEU A 7 -29.57 -19.28 -22.97
C LEU A 7 -29.74 -18.19 -21.90
N ILE A 8 -30.94 -18.04 -21.34
CA ILE A 8 -31.20 -17.12 -20.22
C ILE A 8 -30.43 -17.56 -18.96
N ALA A 9 -30.41 -18.86 -18.64
CA ALA A 9 -29.67 -19.38 -17.51
C ALA A 9 -28.16 -19.14 -17.64
N PHE A 10 -27.59 -19.31 -18.84
CA PHE A 10 -26.19 -18.99 -19.13
C PHE A 10 -25.90 -17.49 -19.04
N LEU A 11 -26.82 -16.64 -19.51
CA LEU A 11 -26.68 -15.18 -19.40
C LEU A 11 -26.70 -14.74 -17.93
N TRP A 12 -27.61 -15.29 -17.12
CA TRP A 12 -27.68 -15.03 -15.69
C TRP A 12 -26.43 -15.52 -14.95
N LEU A 13 -25.94 -16.73 -15.28
CA LEU A 13 -24.72 -17.27 -14.69
C LEU A 13 -23.49 -16.40 -15.01
N SER A 14 -23.41 -15.87 -16.24
CA SER A 14 -22.33 -14.97 -16.65
C SER A 14 -22.37 -13.63 -15.92
N VAL A 15 -23.56 -13.08 -15.64
CA VAL A 15 -23.72 -11.84 -14.87
C VAL A 15 -23.32 -12.06 -13.40
N CYS A 16 -23.68 -13.21 -12.81
CA CYS A 16 -23.26 -13.55 -11.45
C CYS A 16 -21.74 -13.70 -11.31
N LEU A 17 -21.06 -14.25 -12.31
CA LEU A 17 -19.60 -14.41 -12.29
C LEU A 17 -18.86 -13.07 -12.43
N ALA A 18 -19.38 -12.13 -13.23
CA ALA A 18 -18.76 -10.82 -13.42
C ALA A 18 -18.82 -9.95 -12.15
N GLY A 19 -19.85 -10.10 -11.32
CA GLY A 19 -20.00 -9.35 -10.06
C GLY A 19 -19.05 -9.78 -8.94
N ALA A 20 -18.31 -10.89 -9.09
CA ALA A 20 -17.42 -11.44 -8.06
C ALA A 20 -15.93 -11.08 -8.24
N VAL A 21 -15.60 -10.19 -9.19
CA VAL A 21 -14.22 -9.75 -9.37
C VAL A 21 -13.90 -8.65 -8.36
N GLU A 22 -13.36 -9.04 -7.21
CA GLU A 22 -12.79 -8.09 -6.26
C GLU A 22 -11.51 -7.49 -6.85
N SER A 23 -11.46 -6.15 -6.99
CA SER A 23 -10.29 -5.46 -7.52
C SER A 23 -9.10 -5.60 -6.56
N LYS A 24 -7.89 -5.73 -7.07
CA LYS A 24 -6.67 -5.65 -6.24
C LYS A 24 -6.48 -4.20 -5.78
N ILE A 25 -6.10 -3.98 -4.52
CA ILE A 25 -5.71 -2.67 -4.01
C ILE A 25 -4.56 -2.08 -4.85
N GLN A 26 -4.59 -0.77 -5.08
CA GLN A 26 -3.62 -0.03 -5.88
C GLN A 26 -3.17 1.24 -5.17
N LEU A 27 -1.92 1.63 -5.43
CA LEU A 27 -1.49 2.99 -5.18
C LEU A 27 -1.98 3.87 -6.33
N VAL A 28 -2.79 4.87 -6.01
CA VAL A 28 -3.38 5.77 -7.03
C VAL A 28 -2.57 7.04 -7.22
N HIS A 29 -1.90 7.52 -6.18
CA HIS A 29 -1.08 8.73 -6.23
C HIS A 29 0.14 8.67 -5.31
N GLY A 30 1.16 9.48 -5.64
CA GLY A 30 2.43 9.54 -4.93
C GLY A 30 3.39 8.40 -5.29
N PRO A 31 4.44 8.17 -4.48
CA PRO A 31 4.75 8.87 -3.23
C PRO A 31 5.35 10.27 -3.47
N TYR A 32 4.90 11.23 -2.68
CA TYR A 32 5.40 12.61 -2.65
C TYR A 32 6.31 12.82 -1.43
N LEU A 33 7.42 13.52 -1.64
CA LEU A 33 8.31 13.97 -0.56
C LEU A 33 7.88 15.35 -0.08
N GLN A 34 7.73 15.49 1.22
CA GLN A 34 7.36 16.72 1.89
C GLN A 34 8.29 16.95 3.08
N ASN A 35 8.46 18.21 3.49
CA ASN A 35 9.28 18.59 4.64
C ASN A 35 10.68 17.95 4.62
N LEU A 36 11.34 17.92 3.46
CA LEU A 36 12.69 17.40 3.32
C LEU A 36 13.65 18.28 4.13
N GLY A 37 14.20 17.71 5.20
CA GLY A 37 15.19 18.33 6.07
C GLY A 37 16.51 17.55 6.07
N PRO A 38 17.53 18.03 6.80
CA PRO A 38 18.84 17.38 6.85
C PRO A 38 18.82 15.96 7.42
N ASP A 39 17.89 15.68 8.34
CA ASP A 39 17.80 14.43 9.11
C ASP A 39 16.39 13.83 9.14
N GLU A 40 15.44 14.41 8.40
CA GLU A 40 14.06 13.94 8.35
C GLU A 40 13.38 14.18 7.00
N VAL A 41 12.37 13.37 6.71
CA VAL A 41 11.51 13.52 5.54
C VAL A 41 10.11 13.02 5.86
N THR A 42 9.10 13.64 5.25
CA THR A 42 7.72 13.15 5.27
C THR A 42 7.36 12.59 3.89
N ILE A 43 6.83 11.36 3.85
CA ILE A 43 6.44 10.68 2.62
C ILE A 43 4.93 10.49 2.62
N VAL A 44 4.27 10.91 1.54
CA VAL A 44 2.80 10.90 1.41
C VAL A 44 2.37 10.16 0.15
N TRP A 45 1.42 9.24 0.26
CA TRP A 45 0.87 8.48 -0.88
C TRP A 45 -0.59 8.08 -0.63
N LEU A 46 -1.29 7.70 -1.70
CA LEU A 46 -2.72 7.36 -1.66
C LEU A 46 -3.00 5.97 -2.22
N SER A 47 -3.98 5.30 -1.64
CA SER A 47 -4.57 4.05 -2.13
C SER A 47 -6.02 4.23 -2.60
N ASP A 48 -6.49 3.33 -3.45
CA ASP A 48 -7.89 3.26 -3.90
C ASP A 48 -8.85 2.65 -2.86
N LYS A 49 -8.32 2.01 -1.81
CA LYS A 49 -9.09 1.33 -0.77
C LYS A 49 -8.55 1.60 0.63
N PRO A 50 -9.39 1.52 1.69
CA PRO A 50 -8.92 1.61 3.07
C PRO A 50 -7.80 0.60 3.35
N SER A 51 -6.67 1.10 3.83
CA SER A 51 -5.47 0.31 4.05
C SER A 51 -4.69 0.76 5.26
N VAL A 52 -3.75 -0.08 5.71
CA VAL A 52 -2.59 0.35 6.49
C VAL A 52 -1.42 0.60 5.54
N GLY A 53 -0.57 1.58 5.84
CA GLY A 53 0.58 1.93 5.00
C GLY A 53 1.90 1.96 5.76
N TRP A 54 3.00 1.66 5.07
CA TRP A 54 4.35 1.86 5.61
C TRP A 54 5.37 2.19 4.53
N VAL A 55 6.50 2.75 4.96
CA VAL A 55 7.70 2.94 4.13
C VAL A 55 8.75 1.92 4.52
N GLU A 56 9.44 1.36 3.55
CA GLU A 56 10.70 0.66 3.76
C GLU A 56 11.86 1.48 3.21
N LEU A 57 12.92 1.62 4.02
CA LEU A 57 14.11 2.38 3.69
C LEU A 57 15.31 1.45 3.46
N ALA A 58 16.11 1.75 2.45
CA ALA A 58 17.37 1.07 2.15
C ALA A 58 18.49 2.12 1.95
N PRO A 59 19.73 1.80 2.30
CA PRO A 59 20.89 2.57 1.84
C PRO A 59 21.03 2.52 0.31
N ASP A 60 21.71 3.52 -0.22
CA ASP A 60 22.07 3.63 -1.64
C ASP A 60 23.36 2.86 -1.95
N ASP A 61 23.35 1.54 -1.67
CA ASP A 61 24.52 0.64 -1.73
C ASP A 61 24.30 -0.55 -2.68
N ASP A 62 23.38 -0.42 -3.65
CA ASP A 62 23.02 -1.49 -4.61
C ASP A 62 22.52 -2.80 -4.01
N THR A 63 22.30 -2.86 -2.69
CA THR A 63 21.68 -4.02 -2.06
C THR A 63 20.23 -4.18 -2.52
N ASN A 64 19.86 -5.39 -2.91
CA ASN A 64 18.51 -5.70 -3.35
C ASN A 64 17.52 -5.51 -2.19
N PHE A 65 16.38 -4.84 -2.42
CA PHE A 65 15.31 -4.67 -1.42
C PHE A 65 14.75 -5.99 -0.87
N TYR A 66 14.89 -7.08 -1.62
CA TYR A 66 14.40 -8.42 -1.24
C TYR A 66 15.46 -9.30 -0.56
N ALA A 67 16.74 -8.92 -0.62
CA ALA A 67 17.83 -9.74 -0.05
C ALA A 67 17.98 -9.54 1.46
N THR A 68 17.43 -8.46 2.02
CA THR A 68 17.57 -8.12 3.44
C THR A 68 16.31 -7.43 3.93
N GLU A 69 15.88 -7.77 5.15
CA GLU A 69 14.77 -7.09 5.79
C GLU A 69 15.10 -5.60 5.99
N ARG A 70 14.18 -4.73 5.59
CA ARG A 70 14.33 -3.27 5.67
C ARG A 70 13.52 -2.70 6.84
N PRO A 71 14.00 -1.65 7.52
CA PRO A 71 13.22 -0.95 8.53
C PRO A 71 11.87 -0.48 7.98
N LYS A 72 10.79 -0.79 8.71
CA LYS A 72 9.42 -0.42 8.36
C LYS A 72 8.95 0.75 9.20
N TYR A 73 8.58 1.85 8.55
CA TYR A 73 8.02 3.03 9.17
C TYR A 73 6.54 3.10 8.84
N TYR A 74 5.68 2.77 9.82
CA TYR A 74 4.23 2.71 9.61
C TYR A 74 3.58 4.08 9.70
N ASP A 75 2.54 4.28 8.90
CA ASP A 75 1.53 5.31 9.15
C ASP A 75 0.75 4.91 10.40
N ALA A 76 1.18 5.46 11.54
CA ALA A 76 0.67 5.08 12.84
C ALA A 76 0.62 6.30 13.77
N ARG A 77 -0.38 6.31 14.65
CA ARG A 77 -0.50 7.28 15.73
C ARG A 77 -0.49 6.54 17.07
N ASN A 78 0.42 6.93 17.97
CA ASN A 78 0.55 6.33 19.30
C ASN A 78 0.70 4.78 19.26
N GLY A 79 1.44 4.26 18.28
CA GLY A 79 1.65 2.82 18.10
C GLY A 79 0.51 2.06 17.42
N VAL A 80 -0.60 2.71 17.10
CA VAL A 80 -1.73 2.11 16.36
C VAL A 80 -1.62 2.48 14.89
N LYS A 81 -1.62 1.48 14.00
CA LYS A 81 -1.62 1.68 12.55
C LYS A 81 -2.91 2.36 12.12
N ASN A 82 -2.79 3.45 11.37
CA ASN A 82 -3.94 4.14 10.82
C ASN A 82 -4.53 3.32 9.67
N THR A 83 -5.87 3.22 9.63
CA THR A 83 -6.58 2.73 8.45
C THR A 83 -7.09 3.93 7.67
N SER A 84 -6.57 4.13 6.47
CA SER A 84 -6.80 5.33 5.66
C SER A 84 -6.63 5.00 4.17
N THR A 85 -7.09 5.90 3.30
CA THR A 85 -6.73 5.93 1.87
C THR A 85 -5.61 6.94 1.57
N ILE A 86 -5.23 7.75 2.55
CA ILE A 86 -4.13 8.72 2.50
C ILE A 86 -3.15 8.37 3.60
N HIS A 87 -1.91 8.10 3.24
CA HIS A 87 -0.86 7.69 4.17
C HIS A 87 0.19 8.78 4.30
N THR A 88 0.66 9.01 5.53
CA THR A 88 1.71 9.98 5.83
C THR A 88 2.69 9.38 6.83
N VAL A 89 3.95 9.26 6.42
CA VAL A 89 5.01 8.71 7.27
C VAL A 89 6.14 9.71 7.38
N LYS A 90 6.43 10.14 8.61
CA LYS A 90 7.59 10.96 8.92
C LYS A 90 8.75 10.08 9.39
N ILE A 91 9.83 10.07 8.63
CA ILE A 91 11.08 9.36 8.95
C ILE A 91 12.05 10.39 9.54
N LYS A 92 12.72 10.02 10.63
CA LYS A 92 13.69 10.87 11.34
C LYS A 92 15.00 10.12 11.56
N GLY A 93 16.05 10.86 11.89
CA GLY A 93 17.38 10.30 12.16
C GLY A 93 18.10 9.86 10.90
N LEU A 94 17.76 10.45 9.74
CA LEU A 94 18.52 10.28 8.51
C LEU A 94 19.88 10.95 8.67
N LYS A 95 20.91 10.40 8.03
CA LYS A 95 22.23 11.01 8.00
C LYS A 95 22.25 12.13 6.95
N PRO A 96 22.65 13.36 7.30
CA PRO A 96 22.78 14.43 6.31
C PRO A 96 23.72 14.06 5.16
N GLY A 97 23.38 14.47 3.94
CA GLY A 97 24.19 14.22 2.74
C GLY A 97 24.31 12.73 2.37
N THR A 98 23.41 11.89 2.85
CA THR A 98 23.36 10.46 2.51
C THR A 98 22.14 10.18 1.65
N ASN A 99 22.36 9.58 0.48
CA ASN A 99 21.27 9.10 -0.34
C ASN A 99 20.64 7.86 0.29
N TYR A 100 19.32 7.76 0.17
CA TYR A 100 18.56 6.60 0.58
C TYR A 100 17.66 6.14 -0.55
N ARG A 101 17.31 4.86 -0.57
CA ARG A 101 16.24 4.35 -1.41
C ARG A 101 15.04 4.02 -0.55
N TYR A 102 13.84 4.16 -1.09
CA TYR A 102 12.61 3.87 -0.36
C TYR A 102 11.57 3.22 -1.26
N ARG A 103 10.65 2.49 -0.65
CA ARG A 103 9.41 2.04 -1.28
C ARG A 103 8.26 2.23 -0.31
N VAL A 104 7.10 2.55 -0.84
CA VAL A 104 5.88 2.71 -0.05
C VAL A 104 4.97 1.50 -0.26
N PHE A 105 4.22 1.15 0.77
CA PHE A 105 3.30 0.03 0.79
C PHE A 105 1.92 0.45 1.25
N VAL A 106 0.91 -0.26 0.73
CA VAL A 106 -0.45 -0.25 1.24
C VAL A 106 -0.94 -1.68 1.36
N GLN A 107 -1.56 -2.04 2.47
CA GLN A 107 -2.23 -3.32 2.68
C GLN A 107 -3.69 -3.09 3.02
N GLU A 108 -4.57 -3.65 2.21
CA GLU A 108 -6.02 -3.49 2.33
C GLU A 108 -6.52 -3.96 3.69
N VAL A 109 -7.46 -3.22 4.27
CA VAL A 109 -8.19 -3.60 5.48
C VAL A 109 -9.61 -3.95 5.08
N LEU A 110 -9.91 -5.25 5.04
CA LEU A 110 -11.22 -5.79 4.65
C LEU A 110 -12.24 -5.67 5.79
N SER A 111 -11.78 -5.73 7.04
CA SER A 111 -12.63 -5.59 8.22
C SER A 111 -11.81 -5.17 9.43
N HIS A 112 -12.37 -4.29 10.25
CA HIS A 112 -11.80 -3.86 11.52
C HIS A 112 -12.88 -3.89 12.61
N ILE A 113 -12.98 -4.99 13.36
CA ILE A 113 -13.99 -5.19 14.41
C ILE A 113 -13.27 -5.41 15.74
N GLY A 114 -13.23 -4.36 16.56
CA GLY A 114 -12.49 -4.37 17.83
C GLY A 114 -11.02 -4.70 17.59
N HIS A 115 -10.53 -5.76 18.23
CA HIS A 115 -9.15 -6.24 18.06
C HIS A 115 -8.95 -7.15 16.85
N LYS A 116 -10.02 -7.53 16.14
CA LYS A 116 -9.95 -8.40 14.97
C LYS A 116 -9.84 -7.55 13.70
N ILE A 117 -8.67 -7.63 13.07
CA ILE A 117 -8.41 -6.99 11.78
C ILE A 117 -8.24 -8.10 10.73
N ILE A 118 -9.00 -7.99 9.64
CA ILE A 118 -8.85 -8.86 8.48
C ILE A 118 -8.16 -8.04 7.40
N TYR A 119 -6.96 -8.48 7.01
CA TYR A 119 -6.20 -7.86 5.94
C TYR A 119 -6.44 -8.55 4.61
N GLY A 120 -6.47 -7.76 3.55
CA GLY A 120 -6.50 -8.22 2.17
C GLY A 120 -5.11 -8.21 1.52
N ASN A 121 -5.12 -8.04 0.21
CA ASN A 121 -3.89 -7.92 -0.58
C ASN A 121 -3.12 -6.64 -0.24
N TYR A 122 -1.88 -6.57 -0.69
CA TYR A 122 -1.06 -5.37 -0.59
C TYR A 122 -0.48 -4.99 -1.95
N ALA A 123 -0.14 -3.70 -2.08
CA ALA A 123 0.54 -3.14 -3.23
C ALA A 123 1.72 -2.28 -2.75
N SER A 124 2.74 -2.14 -3.60
CA SER A 124 3.90 -1.31 -3.32
C SER A 124 4.39 -0.59 -4.57
N THR A 125 5.17 0.46 -4.38
CA THR A 125 5.99 0.99 -5.48
C THR A 125 7.21 0.10 -5.71
N ASP A 126 7.84 0.30 -6.87
CA ASP A 126 9.25 -0.04 -7.06
C ASP A 126 10.15 0.81 -6.14
N GLY A 127 11.43 0.46 -6.05
CA GLY A 127 12.41 1.22 -5.27
C GLY A 127 12.68 2.60 -5.89
N ASN A 128 12.41 3.66 -5.13
CA ASN A 128 12.67 5.05 -5.48
C ASN A 128 13.90 5.59 -4.73
N SER A 129 14.53 6.65 -5.21
CA SER A 129 15.68 7.30 -4.55
C SER A 129 15.32 8.61 -3.86
N LEU A 130 15.95 8.88 -2.72
CA LEU A 130 16.01 10.14 -1.96
C LEU A 130 17.42 10.71 -2.13
N ALA A 131 17.52 11.95 -2.61
CA ALA A 131 18.74 12.72 -2.72
C ALA A 131 18.69 13.94 -1.80
#